data_AF-A0A925RBW3-F1
#
_entry.id   AF-A0A925RBW3-F1
#
_cell.length_a   1.000
_cell.length_b   1.000
_cell.length_c   1.000
_cell.angle_alpha   90.00
_cell.angle_beta   90.00
_cell.angle_gamma   90.00
#
_symmetry.space_group_name_H-M   'P 1'
#
loop_
_entity.id
_entity.type
_entity.pdbx_description
1 polymer ?
#
loop_
_entity_poly.entity_id
_entity_poly.type
_entity_poly.pdbx_seq_one_letter_code
_entity_poly.pdbx_strand_id
1 'polypeptide(L)' 'MSNNPILEELYAARRKLLADAGGDAHKYLEGVRVREIASGRLLSPEELKSIQFTRASKAGKLPLENLSSPSVDR' A
#
# COMPACT_ATOMS: atom_id res chain seq x y z
N MET A 1 -14.77 -32.40 3.53
CA MET A 1 -14.43 -30.98 3.33
C MET A 1 -15.47 -30.41 2.39
N SER A 2 -16.21 -29.36 2.77
CA SER A 2 -17.21 -28.77 1.88
C SER A 2 -16.47 -28.07 0.73
N ASN A 3 -16.83 -28.43 -0.50
CA ASN A 3 -16.37 -27.73 -1.68
C ASN A 3 -17.06 -26.36 -1.69
N ASN A 4 -16.35 -25.33 -1.23
CA ASN A 4 -16.84 -23.96 -1.30
C ASN A 4 -16.61 -23.45 -2.73
N PRO A 5 -17.66 -23.27 -3.54
CA PRO A 5 -17.52 -22.90 -4.95
C PRO A 5 -16.81 -21.55 -5.12
N ILE A 6 -16.99 -20.61 -4.18
CA ILE A 6 -16.34 -19.30 -4.21
C ILE A 6 -14.83 -19.44 -4.05
N LEU A 7 -14.37 -20.36 -3.18
CA LEU A 7 -12.94 -20.60 -3.01
C LEU A 7 -12.33 -21.25 -4.25
N GLU A 8 -13.04 -22.16 -4.90
CA GLU A 8 -12.57 -22.77 -6.15
C GLU A 8 -12.43 -21.74 -7.27
N GLU A 9 -13.40 -20.84 -7.42
CA GLU A 9 -13.32 -19.73 -8.37
C GLU A 9 -12.12 -18.81 -8.08
N LEU A 10 -11.91 -18.45 -6.81
CA LEU A 10 -10.76 -17.64 -6.40
C LEU A 10 -9.43 -18.33 -6.71
N TYR A 11 -9.31 -19.64 -6.42
CA TYR A 11 -8.10 -20.38 -6.75
C TYR A 11 -7.90 -20.53 -8.26
N ALA A 12 -8.97 -20.72 -9.03
CA ALA A 12 -8.89 -20.78 -10.49
C ALA A 12 -8.41 -19.44 -11.07
N ALA A 13 -8.99 -18.32 -10.60
CA ALA A 13 -8.56 -16.98 -10.98
C ALA A 13 -7.09 -16.74 -10.63
N ARG A 14 -6.67 -17.07 -9.39
CA ARG A 14 -5.27 -16.95 -8.96
C ARG A 14 -4.32 -17.74 -9.85
N ARG A 15 -4.65 -19.00 -10.18
CA ARG A 15 -3.84 -19.85 -11.06
C ARG A 15 -3.67 -19.22 -12.43
N LYS A 16 -4.74 -18.68 -13.01
CA LYS A 16 -4.69 -17.99 -14.31
C LYS A 16 -3.78 -16.76 -14.27
N LEU A 17 -3.96 -15.89 -13.27
CA LEU A 17 -3.14 -14.68 -13.11
C LEU A 17 -1.65 -15.00 -12.93
N LEU A 18 -1.33 -16.06 -12.19
CA LEU A 18 0.05 -16.50 -12.03
C LEU A 18 0.61 -17.13 -13.31
N ALA A 19 -0.17 -17.93 -14.04
CA ALA A 19 0.27 -18.52 -15.31
C ALA A 19 0.65 -17.44 -16.33
N ASP A 20 -0.16 -16.39 -16.44
CA ASP A 20 0.10 -15.23 -17.32
C ASP A 20 1.41 -14.49 -16.94
N ALA A 21 1.85 -14.60 -15.68
CA ALA A 21 3.10 -14.02 -15.17
C ALA A 21 4.24 -15.04 -15.03
N GLY A 22 4.15 -16.22 -15.66
CA GLY A 22 5.18 -17.26 -15.61
C GLY A 22 5.35 -17.91 -14.23
N GLY A 23 4.28 -17.93 -13.43
CA GLY A 23 4.26 -18.46 -12.06
C GLY A 23 4.77 -17.49 -11.00
N ASP A 24 5.17 -16.27 -11.39
CA ASP A 24 5.78 -15.30 -10.49
C ASP A 24 4.77 -14.23 -10.05
N ALA A 25 4.36 -14.32 -8.78
CA ALA A 25 3.43 -13.38 -8.18
C ALA A 25 3.98 -11.95 -8.11
N HIS A 26 5.29 -11.78 -7.94
CA HIS A 26 5.91 -10.46 -7.89
C HIS A 26 5.85 -9.78 -9.26
N LYS A 27 6.18 -10.50 -10.34
CA LYS A 27 6.06 -9.96 -11.70
C LYS A 27 4.63 -9.55 -12.05
N TYR A 28 3.64 -10.36 -11.65
CA TYR A 28 2.24 -9.99 -11.81
C TYR A 28 1.93 -8.65 -11.12
N LEU A 29 2.34 -8.50 -9.86
CA LEU A 29 2.08 -7.29 -9.06
C LEU A 29 2.83 -6.05 -9.57
N GLU A 30 4.04 -6.22 -10.10
CA GLU A 30 4.77 -5.13 -10.77
C GLU A 30 3.99 -4.61 -11.97
N GLY A 31 3.51 -5.49 -12.84
CA GLY A 31 2.67 -5.10 -13.97
C GLY A 31 1.37 -4.42 -13.56
N VAL A 32 0.73 -4.88 -12.46
CA VAL A 32 -0.45 -4.22 -11.87
C VAL A 32 -0.10 -2.80 -11.42
N ARG A 33 1.00 -2.63 -10.67
CA ARG A 33 1.43 -1.31 -10.18
C ARG A 33 1.70 -0.33 -11.31
N VAL A 34 2.37 -0.77 -12.38
CA VAL A 34 2.61 0.08 -13.55
C VAL A 34 1.30 0.59 -14.15
N ARG A 35 0.29 -0.30 -14.31
CA ARG A 35 -1.03 0.09 -14.83
C ARG A 35 -1.78 1.01 -13.87
N GLU A 36 -1.70 0.76 -12.57
CA GLU A 36 -2.35 1.60 -11.56
C GLU A 36 -1.74 3.00 -11.49
N ILE A 37 -0.41 3.12 -11.61
CA ILE A 37 0.29 4.40 -11.73
C ILE A 37 -0.13 5.12 -13.02
N ALA A 38 -0.14 4.41 -14.16
CA ALA A 38 -0.58 4.98 -15.44
C ALA A 38 -2.04 5.47 -15.41
N SER A 39 -2.90 4.81 -14.63
CA SER A 39 -4.30 5.23 -14.43
C SER A 39 -4.47 6.41 -13.47
N GLY A 40 -3.41 6.86 -12.79
CA GLY A 40 -3.46 7.88 -11.73
C GLY A 40 -4.09 7.39 -10.42
N ARG A 41 -4.46 6.10 -10.32
CA ARG A 41 -5.02 5.51 -9.10
C ARG A 41 -3.96 5.32 -8.02
N LEU A 42 -2.73 4.99 -8.42
CA LEU A 42 -1.57 5.00 -7.54
C LEU A 42 -0.69 6.18 -7.86
N LEU A 43 -0.18 6.81 -6.80
CA LEU A 43 0.91 7.75 -6.92
C LEU A 43 2.19 7.00 -7.30
N SER A 44 2.97 7.61 -8.19
CA SER A 44 4.31 7.15 -8.50
C SER A 44 5.20 7.18 -7.25
N PRO A 45 6.27 6.37 -7.21
CA PRO A 45 7.24 6.41 -6.11
C PRO A 45 7.84 7.80 -5.88
N GLU A 46 7.97 8.62 -6.92
CA GLU A 46 8.48 10.00 -6.83
C GLU A 46 7.48 10.93 -6.16
N GLU A 47 6.20 10.81 -6.52
CA GLU A 47 5.11 11.55 -5.87
C GLU A 47 4.94 11.15 -4.40
N LEU A 48 5.12 9.87 -4.06
CA LEU A 48 5.11 9.43 -2.67
C LEU A 48 6.29 10.02 -1.87
N LYS A 49 7.49 10.06 -2.46
CA LYS A 49 8.68 10.67 -1.84
C LYS A 49 8.50 12.18 -1.62
N SER A 50 7.92 12.90 -2.59
CA SER A 50 7.68 14.34 -2.45
C SER A 50 6.65 14.64 -1.35
N ILE A 51 5.61 13.81 -1.20
CA ILE A 51 4.65 13.91 -0.08
C ILE A 51 5.31 13.64 1.27
N GLN A 52 6.19 12.64 1.36
CA GLN A 52 6.92 12.36 2.60
C GLN A 52 7.86 13.50 3.00
N PHE A 53 8.59 14.08 2.03
CA PHE A 53 9.50 15.19 2.28
C PHE A 53 8.76 16.48 2.68
N THR A 54 7.63 16.78 2.03
CA THR A 54 6.80 17.93 2.40
C THR A 54 6.17 17.75 3.78
N ARG A 55 5.72 16.53 4.14
CA ARG A 55 5.21 16.22 5.48
C ARG A 55 6.29 16.34 6.56
N ALA A 56 7.50 15.85 6.31
CA ALA A 56 8.64 16.00 7.22
C ALA A 56 9.06 17.47 7.40
N SER A 57 9.08 18.24 6.30
CA SER A 57 9.37 19.68 6.33
C SER A 57 8.31 20.48 7.11
N LYS A 58 7.04 20.03 7.08
CA LYS A 58 5.95 20.62 7.85
C LYS A 58 6.01 20.23 9.34
N ALA A 59 6.49 19.03 9.66
CA ALA A 59 6.68 18.56 11.03
C ALA A 59 7.82 19.28 11.76
N GLY A 60 8.87 19.70 11.05
CA GLY A 60 9.94 20.54 11.62
C GLY A 60 9.54 22.01 11.90
N LYS A 61 8.30 22.40 11.59
CA LYS A 61 7.78 23.77 11.73
C LYS A 61 6.58 23.86 12.68
N LEU A 62 6.32 22.82 13.47
CA LEU A 62 5.40 22.91 14.60
C LEU A 62 6.19 23.43 15.81
N PRO A 63 5.83 24.59 16.39
CA PRO A 63 6.41 25.01 17.65
C PRO A 63 6.01 23.95 18.69
N LEU A 64 7.02 23.28 19.25
CA LEU A 64 6.90 22.27 20.29
C LEU A 64 6.62 23.00 21.62
N GLU A 65 5.51 23.74 21.67
CA GLU A 65 5.11 24.50 22.84
C GLU A 65 3.99 23.76 23.56
N ASN A 66 4.36 23.24 24.74
CA ASN A 66 3.48 22.89 25.85
C ASN A 66 2.51 21.72 25.64
N LEU A 67 3.05 20.50 25.65
CA LEU A 67 2.32 19.37 26.26
C LEU A 67 2.89 19.11 27.65
N SER A 68 2.66 20.07 28.57
CA SER A 68 2.71 19.81 30.00
C SER A 68 1.45 19.03 30.36
N SER A 69 1.53 17.69 30.37
CA SER A 69 0.49 16.86 30.97
C SER A 69 0.56 17.02 32.50
N PRO A 70 -0.57 17.19 33.21
CA PRO A 70 -0.53 17.17 34.67
C PRO A 70 -0.18 15.74 35.13
N SER A 71 0.82 15.64 36.01
CA SER A 71 1.13 14.43 36.76
C SER A 71 -0.12 13.97 37.50
N VAL A 72 -0.60 12.76 37.19
CA VAL A 72 -1.57 12.08 38.04
C VAL A 72 -0.79 11.55 39.24
N ASP A 73 -0.85 12.27 40.35
CA ASP A 73 -0.41 11.76 41.65
C ASP A 73 -1.23 10.51 41.99
N ARG A 74 -0.53 9.44 42.37
CA ARG A 74 -1.09 8.23 42.98
C ARG A 74 -1.01 8.33 44.49
#